data_AF-A0A158A8J3-F1
#
_entry.id   AF-A0A158A8J3-F1
#
_cell.length_a   1.000
_cell.length_b   1.000
_cell.length_c   1.000
_cell.angle_alpha   90.00
_cell.angle_beta   90.00
_cell.angle_gamma   90.00
#
_symmetry.space_group_name_H-M   'P 1'
#
loop_
_entity.id
_entity.type
_entity.pdbx_description
1 polymer ?
#
loop_
_entity_poly.entity_id
_entity_poly.type
_entity_poly.pdbx_seq_one_letter_code
_entity_poly.pdbx_strand_id
1 'polypeptide(L)'
;MQSPLIRNDALIQRARAFLDMSNATQRLYDRAKADVEKEAPDEFTLLRAVGPQAGAVFTRESGAPLSRGVPGLFTVDGYRKLFDKRLHEFVAAARDDDAWVMGRSYLGEAQKKTAEFASSVTGADDPLTEAIRRLYLGEYANHWDAFLGDIRAVTGTSLAFNLQVLRQFAAPDSPLARLAGAAARETTLARPPASEDVSGAQKIARTIADSASEALAIRAQERIEKEIVDSHFAALHEIVTGTANGRGDGTAVAQAGAGVAGLDGIASLLGDYYTALMVADNAIANNSLPPASDAASKLKIVAGTMPAPFREVLLGLSKHGSREVNQGIGQLLSRQMQAVLSDACRLTLEGNYPFSPDSNRDVSIEDFTRLFAQGGLIDDFFTKNLAPFVDTSARPWRYRTLPGSTEPVQGPELEPFQRAKAIRDVFFGDQGQKQVAWKANVRVADLDPSVMALVIDIDGQSMIYQHGPVTPTRVSWPGPRGGVHVEITATPRIRAETSTIAADGAWAFMRLLRHGQIIPTATPGRTRVVFEFEGRKAVLDVSGAGSVANPLTSDLLTSFRCPGSVPVIGLPDSGPPAGLPAG
;
A
#
# COMPACT_ATOMS: atom_id res chain seq x y z
N MET A 1 -67.40 3.84 -1.22
CA MET A 1 -67.26 2.91 -2.37
C MET A 1 -66.80 1.57 -1.81
N GLN A 2 -67.63 0.54 -1.84
CA GLN A 2 -67.22 -0.82 -1.43
C GLN A 2 -66.41 -1.43 -2.57
N SER A 3 -65.22 -1.95 -2.27
CA SER A 3 -64.35 -2.60 -3.23
C SER A 3 -65.07 -3.82 -3.86
N PRO A 4 -65.05 -4.00 -5.21
CA PRO A 4 -65.75 -5.08 -5.91
C PRO A 4 -65.07 -6.46 -5.77
N LEU A 5 -64.07 -6.59 -4.91
CA LEU A 5 -63.31 -7.83 -4.70
C LEU A 5 -63.83 -8.56 -3.45
N ILE A 6 -64.20 -9.84 -3.62
CA ILE A 6 -64.58 -10.72 -2.50
C ILE A 6 -63.36 -10.89 -1.58
N ARG A 7 -63.57 -10.66 -0.28
CA ARG A 7 -62.55 -10.88 0.76
C ARG A 7 -62.08 -12.35 0.73
N ASN A 8 -60.81 -12.57 0.42
CA ASN A 8 -60.21 -13.92 0.41
C ASN A 8 -59.61 -14.25 1.77
N ASP A 9 -60.39 -14.93 2.63
CA ASP A 9 -59.97 -15.25 3.99
C ASP A 9 -58.77 -16.23 4.04
N ALA A 10 -58.62 -17.11 3.05
CA ALA A 10 -57.48 -18.02 2.96
C ALA A 10 -56.16 -17.27 2.68
N LEU A 11 -56.20 -16.26 1.80
CA LEU A 11 -55.06 -15.38 1.55
C LEU A 11 -54.71 -14.54 2.78
N ILE A 12 -55.72 -14.02 3.49
CA ILE A 12 -55.52 -13.25 4.72
C ILE A 12 -54.89 -14.12 5.81
N GLN A 13 -55.36 -15.36 6.00
CA GLN A 13 -54.79 -16.30 6.97
C GLN A 13 -53.35 -16.68 6.61
N ARG A 14 -53.05 -16.92 5.33
CA ARG A 14 -51.69 -17.22 4.86
C ARG A 14 -50.75 -16.04 5.07
N ALA A 15 -51.20 -14.81 4.82
CA ALA A 15 -50.44 -13.60 5.09
C ALA A 15 -50.20 -13.39 6.59
N ARG A 16 -51.21 -13.61 7.44
CA ARG A 16 -51.07 -13.55 8.91
C ARG A 16 -50.10 -14.62 9.44
N ALA A 17 -50.16 -15.84 8.94
CA ALA A 17 -49.23 -16.90 9.30
C ALA A 17 -47.78 -16.57 8.89
N PHE A 18 -47.59 -15.97 7.71
CA PHE A 18 -46.29 -15.47 7.28
C PHE A 18 -45.80 -14.31 8.17
N LEU A 19 -46.69 -13.40 8.56
CA LEU A 19 -46.36 -12.31 9.47
C LEU A 19 -46.03 -12.82 10.88
N ASP A 20 -46.73 -13.82 11.42
CA ASP A 20 -46.39 -14.46 12.70
C ASP A 20 -44.99 -15.12 12.67
N MET A 21 -44.49 -15.54 11.50
CA MET A 21 -43.11 -16.05 11.35
C MET A 21 -42.05 -14.94 11.32
N SER A 22 -42.42 -13.69 11.01
CA SER A 22 -41.52 -12.53 11.01
C SER A 22 -41.47 -11.89 12.40
N ASN A 23 -40.30 -11.40 12.82
CA ASN A 23 -40.07 -10.82 14.15
C ASN A 23 -41.06 -9.66 14.43
N ALA A 24 -42.10 -9.93 15.22
CA ALA A 24 -43.18 -8.99 15.49
C ALA A 24 -42.67 -7.66 16.09
N THR A 25 -41.64 -7.74 16.95
CA THR A 25 -41.00 -6.57 17.56
C THR A 25 -40.35 -5.66 16.52
N GLN A 26 -39.71 -6.22 15.49
CA GLN A 26 -39.07 -5.45 14.43
C GLN A 26 -40.11 -4.67 13.61
N ARG A 27 -41.23 -5.30 13.25
CA ARG A 27 -42.29 -4.62 12.48
C ARG A 27 -42.91 -3.46 13.26
N LEU A 28 -43.15 -3.67 14.56
CA LEU A 28 -43.69 -2.64 15.45
C LEU A 28 -42.72 -1.45 15.53
N TYR A 29 -41.42 -1.75 15.64
CA TYR A 29 -40.37 -0.74 15.60
C TYR A 29 -40.33 0.02 14.26
N ASP A 30 -40.32 -0.67 13.12
CA ASP A 30 -40.25 -0.04 11.79
C ASP A 30 -41.44 0.89 11.55
N ARG A 31 -42.63 0.50 12.01
CA ARG A 31 -43.83 1.35 11.93
C ARG A 31 -43.74 2.56 12.84
N ALA A 32 -43.37 2.36 14.11
CA ALA A 32 -43.18 3.44 15.06
C ALA A 32 -42.20 4.47 14.47
N LYS A 33 -41.04 4.01 13.99
CA LYS A 33 -40.03 4.83 13.33
C LYS A 33 -40.58 5.66 12.18
N ALA A 34 -41.34 5.05 11.26
CA ALA A 34 -41.91 5.76 10.10
C ALA A 34 -42.86 6.91 10.48
N ASP A 35 -43.53 6.81 11.63
CA ASP A 35 -44.37 7.89 12.14
C ASP A 35 -43.53 8.99 12.80
N VAL A 36 -42.49 8.62 13.56
CA VAL A 36 -41.61 9.57 14.25
C VAL A 36 -40.73 10.36 13.28
N GLU A 37 -40.31 9.74 12.18
CA GLU A 37 -39.34 10.29 11.24
C GLU A 37 -39.81 11.60 10.57
N LYS A 38 -41.13 11.82 10.49
CA LYS A 38 -41.73 13.05 9.94
C LYS A 38 -41.53 14.28 10.83
N GLU A 39 -41.34 14.06 12.13
CA GLU A 39 -41.14 15.10 13.15
C GLU A 39 -39.68 15.18 13.61
N ALA A 40 -38.78 14.42 12.96
CA ALA A 40 -37.39 14.35 13.34
C ALA A 40 -36.70 15.73 13.20
N PRO A 41 -35.76 16.06 14.11
CA PRO A 41 -34.91 17.23 13.97
C PRO A 41 -34.08 17.21 12.67
N ASP A 42 -33.41 18.33 12.38
CA ASP A 42 -32.43 18.39 11.30
C ASP A 42 -31.31 17.35 11.50
N GLU A 43 -30.85 16.77 10.39
CA GLU A 43 -29.76 15.79 10.38
C GLU A 43 -28.47 16.36 10.99
N PHE A 44 -27.69 15.48 11.61
CA PHE A 44 -26.33 15.79 11.99
C PHE A 44 -25.42 15.68 10.76
N THR A 45 -24.64 16.71 10.49
CA THR A 45 -23.80 16.79 9.28
C THR A 45 -22.39 17.28 9.63
N LEU A 46 -21.42 16.97 8.76
CA LEU A 46 -20.05 17.46 8.91
C LEU A 46 -20.00 19.00 8.88
N LEU A 47 -20.83 19.63 8.04
CA LEU A 47 -20.92 21.09 7.97
C LEU A 47 -21.44 21.70 9.27
N ARG A 48 -22.39 21.04 9.96
CA ARG A 48 -22.91 21.49 11.26
C ARG A 48 -21.90 21.27 12.39
N ALA A 49 -21.17 20.16 12.36
CA ALA A 49 -20.21 19.80 13.41
C ALA A 49 -18.91 20.61 13.34
N VAL A 50 -18.39 20.84 12.14
CA VAL A 50 -17.05 21.39 11.89
C VAL A 50 -17.10 22.84 11.36
N GLY A 51 -18.20 23.22 10.72
CA GLY A 51 -18.38 24.50 10.04
C GLY A 51 -18.11 24.46 8.53
N PRO A 52 -18.15 25.63 7.85
CA PRO A 52 -18.02 25.73 6.39
C PRO A 52 -16.70 25.17 5.82
N GLN A 53 -15.65 25.11 6.64
CA GLN A 53 -14.32 24.61 6.24
C GLN A 53 -14.25 23.08 6.16
N ALA A 54 -15.30 22.35 6.54
CA ALA A 54 -15.29 20.89 6.52
C ALA A 54 -14.92 20.31 5.14
N GLY A 55 -15.37 20.95 4.06
CA GLY A 55 -15.06 20.53 2.68
C GLY A 55 -13.60 20.70 2.26
N ALA A 56 -12.79 21.47 2.99
CA ALA A 56 -11.37 21.62 2.71
C ALA A 56 -10.53 20.47 3.30
N VAL A 57 -11.06 19.73 4.28
CA VAL A 57 -10.30 18.75 5.07
C VAL A 57 -10.92 17.36 5.12
N PHE A 58 -12.23 17.23 4.95
CA PHE A 58 -12.94 15.96 5.00
C PHE A 58 -13.57 15.57 3.65
N THR A 59 -13.53 14.28 3.39
CA THR A 59 -14.31 13.60 2.35
C THR A 59 -15.04 12.40 2.96
N ARG A 60 -15.97 11.83 2.21
CA ARG A 60 -16.67 10.60 2.57
C ARG A 60 -16.28 9.48 1.61
N GLU A 61 -15.92 8.31 2.12
CA GLU A 61 -15.54 7.14 1.31
C GLU A 61 -16.70 6.68 0.42
N SER A 62 -17.93 6.77 0.93
CA SER A 62 -19.17 6.49 0.21
C SER A 62 -19.47 7.46 -0.94
N GLY A 63 -18.76 8.59 -1.03
CA GLY A 63 -19.04 9.65 -1.99
C GLY A 63 -20.28 10.50 -1.65
N ALA A 64 -20.91 10.29 -0.49
CA ALA A 64 -22.07 11.07 -0.08
C ALA A 64 -21.71 12.55 0.25
N PRO A 65 -22.64 13.50 0.07
CA PRO A 65 -22.39 14.92 0.38
C PRO A 65 -22.10 15.16 1.86
N LEU A 66 -21.26 16.15 2.17
CA LEU A 66 -20.96 16.58 3.56
C LEU A 66 -22.16 17.23 4.27
N SER A 67 -23.18 17.61 3.51
CA SER A 67 -24.49 18.10 3.97
C SER A 67 -25.45 16.97 4.36
N ARG A 68 -25.03 15.70 4.27
CA ARG A 68 -25.80 14.52 4.70
C ARG A 68 -24.97 13.76 5.74
N GLY A 69 -25.63 13.24 6.77
CA GLY A 69 -24.97 12.48 7.82
C GLY A 69 -25.93 11.61 8.60
N VAL A 70 -25.92 11.72 9.91
CA VAL A 70 -26.79 10.91 10.77
C VAL A 70 -28.20 11.51 10.75
N PRO A 71 -29.25 10.72 10.44
CA PRO A 71 -30.62 11.21 10.46
C PRO A 71 -30.96 11.83 11.80
N GLY A 72 -31.70 12.94 11.81
CA GLY A 72 -31.96 13.71 13.03
C GLY A 72 -32.69 12.92 14.12
N LEU A 73 -33.41 11.86 13.74
CA LEU A 73 -33.98 10.90 14.67
C LEU A 73 -32.90 10.28 15.58
N PHE A 74 -31.77 9.87 15.01
CA PHE A 74 -30.64 9.25 15.73
C PHE A 74 -29.64 10.27 16.30
N THR A 75 -30.15 11.41 16.78
CA THR A 75 -29.39 12.41 17.56
C THR A 75 -29.86 12.39 19.02
N VAL A 76 -29.12 13.01 19.94
CA VAL A 76 -29.57 13.17 21.34
C VAL A 76 -30.91 13.87 21.40
N ASP A 77 -31.09 14.91 20.57
CA ASP A 77 -32.33 15.64 20.48
C ASP A 77 -33.46 14.77 19.93
N GLY A 78 -33.21 14.02 18.85
CA GLY A 78 -34.20 13.08 18.30
C GLY A 78 -34.57 11.96 19.26
N TYR A 79 -33.60 11.45 20.03
CA TYR A 79 -33.86 10.45 21.05
C TYR A 79 -34.64 11.04 22.23
N ARG A 80 -34.13 12.09 22.88
CA ARG A 80 -34.66 12.63 24.15
C ARG A 80 -35.93 13.46 23.98
N LYS A 81 -36.03 14.25 22.91
CA LYS A 81 -37.16 15.17 22.73
C LYS A 81 -38.31 14.52 21.99
N LEU A 82 -38.05 13.44 21.24
CA LEU A 82 -39.01 12.85 20.33
C LEU A 82 -39.23 11.34 20.61
N PHE A 83 -38.24 10.48 20.39
CA PHE A 83 -38.41 9.02 20.50
C PHE A 83 -38.80 8.58 21.92
N ASP A 84 -38.01 8.96 22.93
CA ASP A 84 -38.20 8.51 24.32
C ASP A 84 -39.53 9.01 24.92
N LYS A 85 -39.91 10.25 24.61
CA LYS A 85 -41.17 10.83 25.10
C LYS A 85 -42.41 10.18 24.51
N ARG A 86 -42.35 9.81 23.23
CA ARG A 86 -43.50 9.26 22.50
C ARG A 86 -43.47 7.74 22.41
N LEU A 87 -42.42 7.10 22.94
CA LEU A 87 -42.26 5.64 22.92
C LEU A 87 -43.51 4.90 23.42
N HIS A 88 -44.08 5.33 24.54
CA HIS A 88 -45.29 4.72 25.09
C HIS A 88 -46.51 4.86 24.18
N GLU A 89 -46.69 6.02 23.54
CA GLU A 89 -47.77 6.25 22.57
C GLU A 89 -47.60 5.34 21.34
N PHE A 90 -46.37 5.22 20.84
CA PHE A 90 -46.08 4.37 19.67
C PHE A 90 -46.27 2.90 19.97
N VAL A 91 -45.82 2.43 21.13
CA VAL A 91 -46.01 1.03 21.55
C VAL A 91 -47.50 0.71 21.68
N ALA A 92 -48.30 1.64 22.22
CA ALA A 92 -49.75 1.48 22.31
C ALA A 92 -50.42 1.44 20.93
N ALA A 93 -50.13 2.42 20.07
CA ALA A 93 -50.69 2.48 18.71
C ALA A 93 -50.29 1.26 17.87
N ALA A 94 -49.02 0.87 17.92
CA ALA A 94 -48.51 -0.28 17.18
C ALA A 94 -49.10 -1.61 17.69
N ARG A 95 -49.38 -1.72 19.00
CA ARG A 95 -50.11 -2.88 19.56
C ARG A 95 -51.54 -2.97 19.07
N ASP A 96 -52.29 -1.88 19.10
CA ASP A 96 -53.68 -1.86 18.67
C ASP A 96 -53.79 -2.20 17.17
N ASP A 97 -52.86 -1.66 16.38
CA ASP A 97 -52.70 -1.98 14.97
C ASP A 97 -52.31 -3.44 14.71
N ASP A 98 -51.32 -4.01 15.42
CA ASP A 98 -50.93 -5.42 15.25
C ASP A 98 -52.07 -6.34 15.69
N ALA A 99 -52.78 -5.99 16.77
CA ALA A 99 -53.98 -6.70 17.18
C ALA A 99 -55.06 -6.68 16.08
N TRP A 100 -55.24 -5.55 15.38
CA TRP A 100 -56.14 -5.46 14.22
C TRP A 100 -55.65 -6.29 13.03
N VAL A 101 -54.38 -6.13 12.63
CA VAL A 101 -53.77 -6.85 11.50
C VAL A 101 -53.86 -8.36 11.71
N MET A 102 -53.59 -8.83 12.93
CA MET A 102 -53.60 -10.25 13.28
C MET A 102 -54.99 -10.78 13.63
N GLY A 103 -56.02 -9.92 13.68
CA GLY A 103 -57.39 -10.31 14.04
C GLY A 103 -57.56 -10.66 15.52
N ARG A 104 -56.62 -10.24 16.38
CA ARG A 104 -56.62 -10.39 17.84
C ARG A 104 -57.37 -9.25 18.56
N SER A 105 -57.81 -8.23 17.83
CA SER A 105 -58.54 -7.05 18.35
C SER A 105 -59.80 -7.37 19.16
N TYR A 106 -60.37 -8.58 19.02
CA TYR A 106 -61.59 -9.02 19.70
C TYR A 106 -61.36 -9.73 21.05
N LEU A 107 -60.10 -9.98 21.45
CA LEU A 107 -59.74 -10.71 22.68
C LEU A 107 -59.13 -9.80 23.79
N GLY A 108 -59.01 -8.51 23.52
CA GLY A 108 -58.05 -7.60 24.17
C GLY A 108 -58.31 -7.14 25.61
N GLU A 109 -59.49 -7.36 26.20
CA GLU A 109 -59.79 -6.84 27.56
C GLU A 109 -59.23 -7.71 28.69
N ALA A 110 -59.08 -9.03 28.49
CA ALA A 110 -58.68 -9.95 29.56
C ALA A 110 -57.16 -10.01 29.76
N GLN A 111 -56.34 -9.80 28.72
CA GLN A 111 -54.88 -9.82 28.81
C GLN A 111 -54.26 -8.46 29.19
N LYS A 112 -54.96 -7.34 28.99
CA LYS A 112 -54.49 -6.00 29.42
C LYS A 112 -54.30 -5.91 30.94
N LYS A 113 -55.24 -6.48 31.72
CA LYS A 113 -55.22 -6.40 33.20
C LYS A 113 -54.06 -7.16 33.86
N THR A 114 -53.60 -8.27 33.27
CA THR A 114 -52.53 -9.08 33.88
C THR A 114 -51.14 -8.52 33.61
N ALA A 115 -50.95 -7.84 32.46
CA ALA A 115 -49.71 -7.15 32.13
C ALA A 115 -49.53 -5.85 32.93
N GLU A 116 -50.60 -5.06 33.11
CA GLU A 116 -50.61 -3.84 33.94
C GLU A 116 -50.28 -4.12 35.42
N PHE A 117 -50.68 -5.29 35.93
CA PHE A 117 -50.39 -5.69 37.31
C PHE A 117 -48.93 -6.13 37.50
N ALA A 118 -48.25 -6.62 36.46
CA ALA A 118 -46.85 -7.03 36.54
C ALA A 118 -45.87 -5.84 36.39
N SER A 119 -46.21 -4.84 35.57
CA SER A 119 -45.42 -3.60 35.39
C SER A 119 -45.49 -2.66 36.60
N SER A 120 -46.62 -2.64 37.32
CA SER A 120 -46.78 -1.80 38.52
C SER A 120 -45.99 -2.28 39.74
N VAL A 121 -45.56 -3.55 39.76
CA VAL A 121 -44.84 -4.14 40.91
C VAL A 121 -43.32 -4.03 40.77
N THR A 122 -42.78 -3.92 39.56
CA THR A 122 -41.32 -3.89 39.32
C THR A 122 -40.76 -2.53 38.90
N GLY A 123 -41.61 -1.57 38.52
CA GLY A 123 -41.17 -0.27 37.99
C GLY A 123 -40.35 -0.39 36.69
N ALA A 124 -40.39 -1.56 36.04
CA ALA A 124 -39.74 -1.82 34.77
C ALA A 124 -40.70 -1.46 33.62
N ASP A 125 -40.16 -0.86 32.55
CA ASP A 125 -40.87 -0.75 31.30
C ASP A 125 -41.39 -2.12 30.86
N ASP A 126 -42.55 -2.15 30.23
CA ASP A 126 -43.09 -3.36 29.62
C ASP A 126 -42.05 -4.00 28.68
N PRO A 127 -41.83 -5.33 28.72
CA PRO A 127 -40.72 -5.99 28.02
C PRO A 127 -40.66 -5.72 26.51
N LEU A 128 -41.81 -5.41 25.90
CA LEU A 128 -41.88 -4.99 24.49
C LEU A 128 -41.27 -3.59 24.28
N THR A 129 -41.60 -2.63 25.14
CA THR A 129 -41.04 -1.27 25.12
C THR A 129 -39.53 -1.31 25.27
N GLU A 130 -39.03 -2.13 26.19
CA GLU A 130 -37.60 -2.34 26.38
C GLU A 130 -36.94 -2.95 25.13
N ALA A 131 -37.57 -3.95 24.52
CA ALA A 131 -37.07 -4.58 23.29
C ALA A 131 -37.03 -3.60 22.10
N ILE A 132 -38.06 -2.75 21.94
CA ILE A 132 -38.11 -1.70 20.91
C ILE A 132 -37.04 -0.64 21.16
N ARG A 133 -36.84 -0.22 22.42
CA ARG A 133 -35.76 0.71 22.79
C ARG A 133 -34.39 0.12 22.46
N ARG A 134 -34.16 -1.17 22.74
CA ARG A 134 -32.90 -1.85 22.36
C ARG A 134 -32.68 -1.85 20.84
N LEU A 135 -33.71 -2.14 20.04
CA LEU A 135 -33.61 -2.07 18.58
C LEU A 135 -33.25 -0.67 18.10
N TYR A 136 -33.91 0.35 18.66
CA TYR A 136 -33.62 1.74 18.34
C TYR A 136 -32.19 2.14 18.69
N LEU A 137 -31.73 1.81 19.90
CA LEU A 137 -30.37 2.16 20.35
C LEU A 137 -29.30 1.37 19.57
N GLY A 138 -29.61 0.15 19.15
CA GLY A 138 -28.74 -0.60 18.23
C GLY A 138 -28.64 0.07 16.86
N GLU A 139 -29.77 0.51 16.27
CA GLU A 139 -29.75 1.26 15.02
C GLU A 139 -29.05 2.61 15.17
N TYR A 140 -29.24 3.28 16.31
CA TYR A 140 -28.55 4.51 16.68
C TYR A 140 -27.03 4.32 16.61
N ALA A 141 -26.50 3.32 17.31
CA ALA A 141 -25.07 3.03 17.30
C ALA A 141 -24.56 2.71 15.88
N ASN A 142 -25.33 1.94 15.10
CA ASN A 142 -24.96 1.59 13.72
C ASN A 142 -24.88 2.80 12.79
N HIS A 143 -25.81 3.76 12.88
CA HIS A 143 -25.75 5.00 12.08
C HIS A 143 -24.52 5.83 12.42
N TRP A 144 -24.17 5.92 13.70
CA TRP A 144 -22.97 6.61 14.15
C TRP A 144 -21.68 5.90 13.73
N ASP A 145 -21.61 4.58 13.84
CA ASP A 145 -20.48 3.79 13.34
C ASP A 145 -20.28 3.96 11.85
N ALA A 146 -21.36 3.84 11.07
CA ALA A 146 -21.31 4.00 9.62
C ALA A 146 -20.88 5.42 9.24
N PHE A 147 -21.42 6.44 9.92
CA PHE A 147 -21.07 7.83 9.66
C PHE A 147 -19.61 8.12 10.02
N LEU A 148 -19.14 7.76 11.21
CA LEU A 148 -17.77 8.01 11.65
C LEU A 148 -16.75 7.18 10.85
N GLY A 149 -17.10 5.93 10.54
CA GLY A 149 -16.29 5.01 9.74
C GLY A 149 -16.16 5.42 8.27
N ASP A 150 -17.03 6.28 7.77
CA ASP A 150 -17.02 6.75 6.37
C ASP A 150 -16.18 8.03 6.17
N ILE A 151 -15.73 8.67 7.25
CA ILE A 151 -15.00 9.94 7.19
C ILE A 151 -13.53 9.70 6.81
N ARG A 152 -13.04 10.46 5.84
CA ARG A 152 -11.65 10.41 5.35
C ARG A 152 -11.08 11.83 5.30
N ALA A 153 -9.75 11.95 5.34
CA ALA A 153 -9.08 13.21 5.02
C ALA A 153 -9.17 13.51 3.51
N VAL A 154 -9.29 14.77 3.12
CA VAL A 154 -9.06 15.19 1.73
C VAL A 154 -7.61 14.94 1.38
N THR A 155 -7.37 14.38 0.19
CA THR A 155 -6.03 14.12 -0.32
C THR A 155 -5.87 14.84 -1.65
N GLY A 156 -4.71 15.49 -1.83
CA GLY A 156 -4.37 16.16 -3.07
C GLY A 156 -3.31 15.40 -3.86
N THR A 157 -3.01 15.93 -5.04
CA THR A 157 -1.97 15.41 -5.94
C THR A 157 -0.60 16.04 -5.70
N SER A 158 -0.43 16.80 -4.60
CA SER A 158 0.85 17.42 -4.26
C SER A 158 1.13 17.38 -2.77
N LEU A 159 2.41 17.24 -2.42
CA LEU A 159 2.88 17.30 -1.05
C LEU A 159 2.52 18.62 -0.37
N ALA A 160 2.64 19.75 -1.07
CA ALA A 160 2.30 21.07 -0.54
C ALA A 160 0.82 21.16 -0.10
N PHE A 161 -0.11 20.61 -0.90
CA PHE A 161 -1.52 20.56 -0.53
C PHE A 161 -1.74 19.67 0.71
N ASN A 162 -1.13 18.49 0.73
CA ASN A 162 -1.25 17.56 1.86
C ASN A 162 -0.66 18.14 3.15
N LEU A 163 0.42 18.91 3.07
CA LEU A 163 1.00 19.66 4.19
C LEU A 163 0.04 20.73 4.73
N GLN A 164 -0.69 21.43 3.85
CA GLN A 164 -1.70 22.40 4.27
C GLN A 164 -2.88 21.74 5.00
N VAL A 165 -3.37 20.61 4.50
CA VAL A 165 -4.42 19.82 5.17
C VAL A 165 -3.93 19.30 6.52
N LEU A 166 -2.72 18.74 6.57
CA LEU A 166 -2.10 18.24 7.79
C LEU A 166 -1.93 19.34 8.85
N ARG A 167 -1.52 20.54 8.45
CA ARG A 167 -1.42 21.70 9.34
C ARG A 167 -2.75 22.07 9.99
N GLN A 168 -3.87 21.92 9.28
CA GLN A 168 -5.20 22.17 9.85
C GLN A 168 -5.60 21.10 10.88
N PHE A 169 -5.21 19.84 10.65
CA PHE A 169 -5.43 18.76 11.60
C PHE A 169 -4.52 18.84 12.85
N ALA A 170 -3.31 19.40 12.71
CA ALA A 170 -2.37 19.60 13.82
C ALA A 170 -2.70 20.84 14.70
N ALA A 171 -3.68 21.66 14.32
CA ALA A 171 -4.07 22.84 15.08
C ALA A 171 -4.77 22.46 16.41
N PRO A 172 -4.65 23.27 17.49
CA PRO A 172 -5.32 22.99 18.77
C PRO A 172 -6.85 22.88 18.66
N ASP A 173 -7.49 23.72 17.83
CA ASP A 173 -8.92 23.60 17.49
C ASP A 173 -9.09 22.94 16.10
N SER A 174 -8.58 21.71 15.97
CA SER A 174 -8.62 21.02 14.67
C SER A 174 -10.05 20.66 14.26
N PRO A 175 -10.34 20.60 12.95
CA PRO A 175 -11.61 20.08 12.43
C PRO A 175 -11.97 18.69 12.97
N LEU A 176 -10.96 17.84 13.21
CA LEU A 176 -11.13 16.50 13.77
C LEU A 176 -11.50 16.54 15.25
N ALA A 177 -10.89 17.43 16.04
CA ALA A 177 -11.26 17.65 17.43
C ALA A 177 -12.70 18.17 17.56
N ARG A 178 -13.11 19.14 16.72
CA ARG A 178 -14.49 19.66 16.72
C ARG A 178 -15.52 18.57 16.37
N LEU A 179 -15.23 17.77 15.34
CA LEU A 179 -16.06 16.64 14.95
C LEU A 179 -16.16 15.62 16.08
N ALA A 180 -15.03 15.21 16.67
CA ALA A 180 -15.00 14.24 17.75
C ALA A 180 -15.77 14.74 18.98
N GLY A 181 -15.61 16.01 19.34
CA GLY A 181 -16.37 16.64 20.43
C GLY A 181 -17.88 16.68 20.16
N ALA A 182 -18.29 16.94 18.92
CA ALA A 182 -19.69 16.90 18.53
C ALA A 182 -20.25 15.46 18.56
N ALA A 183 -19.52 14.49 18.00
CA ALA A 183 -19.91 13.08 18.00
C ALA A 183 -19.96 12.49 19.41
N ALA A 184 -19.02 12.85 20.28
CA ALA A 184 -19.03 12.41 21.68
C ALA A 184 -20.25 12.93 22.44
N ARG A 185 -20.66 14.19 22.20
CA ARG A 185 -21.90 14.74 22.78
C ARG A 185 -23.14 13.99 22.30
N GLU A 186 -23.22 13.66 21.01
CA GLU A 186 -24.37 12.92 20.48
C GLU A 186 -24.39 11.46 20.98
N THR A 187 -23.22 10.83 21.12
CA THR A 187 -23.11 9.43 21.57
C THR A 187 -23.03 9.26 23.09
N THR A 188 -23.21 10.34 23.88
CA THR A 188 -23.34 10.27 25.34
C THR A 188 -24.80 10.45 25.69
N LEU A 189 -25.53 9.33 25.80
CA LEU A 189 -26.94 9.35 26.12
C LEU A 189 -27.16 9.42 27.63
N ALA A 190 -26.41 8.66 28.43
CA ALA A 190 -26.63 8.63 29.88
C ALA A 190 -26.25 9.97 30.53
N ARG A 191 -27.04 10.41 31.52
CA ARG A 191 -26.71 11.62 32.28
C ARG A 191 -25.51 11.34 33.19
N PRO A 192 -24.55 12.27 33.31
CA PRO A 192 -23.61 12.24 34.43
C PRO A 192 -24.42 12.29 35.73
N PRO A 193 -24.05 11.54 36.78
CA PRO A 193 -24.69 11.71 38.08
C PRO A 193 -24.53 13.17 38.47
N ALA A 194 -25.64 13.88 38.62
CA ALA A 194 -25.62 15.25 39.12
C ALA A 194 -24.89 15.21 40.47
N SER A 195 -23.85 16.03 40.63
CA SER A 195 -23.29 16.30 41.95
C SER A 195 -24.43 16.77 42.83
N GLU A 196 -24.84 15.93 43.79
CA GLU A 196 -25.97 16.19 44.66
C GLU A 196 -25.72 17.47 45.47
N ASP A 197 -26.38 18.58 45.08
CA ASP A 197 -26.68 19.66 46.02
C ASP A 197 -27.77 19.15 46.96
N VAL A 198 -27.36 18.62 48.12
CA VAL A 198 -28.20 18.01 49.17
C VAL A 198 -29.06 19.04 49.93
N SER A 199 -29.54 20.12 49.30
CA SER A 199 -30.37 21.13 49.98
C SER A 199 -31.88 21.00 49.75
N GLY A 200 -32.32 20.20 48.77
CA GLY A 200 -33.75 20.04 48.43
C GLY A 200 -34.47 18.85 49.07
N ALA A 201 -33.72 17.89 49.65
CA ALA A 201 -34.24 16.55 49.97
C ALA A 201 -35.22 16.47 51.17
N GLN A 202 -35.41 17.53 51.94
CA GLN A 202 -36.27 17.49 53.14
C GLN A 202 -37.75 17.83 52.90
N LYS A 203 -38.17 18.20 51.67
CA LYS A 203 -39.59 18.55 51.39
C LYS A 203 -40.40 17.49 50.64
N ILE A 204 -39.82 16.36 50.25
CA ILE A 204 -40.47 15.34 49.38
C ILE A 204 -40.78 14.04 50.15
N ALA A 205 -41.06 14.11 51.45
CA ALA A 205 -41.25 12.92 52.27
C ALA A 205 -42.69 12.34 52.25
N ARG A 206 -43.60 12.80 51.37
CA ARG A 206 -45.01 12.33 51.33
C ARG A 206 -45.54 11.92 49.94
N THR A 207 -44.71 11.91 48.90
CA THR A 207 -45.05 11.46 47.53
C THR A 207 -44.27 10.20 47.10
N ILE A 208 -43.83 9.40 48.08
CA ILE A 208 -42.69 8.47 47.94
C ILE A 208 -43.00 7.20 47.10
N ALA A 209 -44.26 6.77 46.95
CA ALA A 209 -44.56 5.54 46.20
C ALA A 209 -44.40 5.72 44.67
N ASP A 210 -44.96 6.79 44.11
CA ASP A 210 -44.91 7.06 42.66
C ASP A 210 -43.51 7.52 42.23
N SER A 211 -42.85 8.38 43.02
CA SER A 211 -41.50 8.89 42.71
C SER A 211 -40.41 7.82 42.79
N ALA A 212 -40.59 6.79 43.63
CA ALA A 212 -39.62 5.69 43.73
C ALA A 212 -39.65 4.80 42.47
N SER A 213 -40.83 4.57 41.91
CA SER A 213 -40.99 3.79 40.67
C SER A 213 -40.43 4.52 39.45
N GLU A 214 -40.68 5.83 39.34
CA GLU A 214 -40.15 6.67 38.25
C GLU A 214 -38.62 6.79 38.31
N ALA A 215 -38.05 6.91 39.51
CA ALA A 215 -36.60 6.92 39.71
C ALA A 215 -35.93 5.58 39.36
N LEU A 216 -36.62 4.45 39.58
CA LEU A 216 -36.13 3.12 39.19
C LEU A 216 -36.19 2.91 37.67
N ALA A 217 -37.25 3.39 37.00
CA ALA A 217 -37.40 3.33 35.55
C ALA A 217 -36.30 4.15 34.83
N ILE A 218 -36.02 5.37 35.31
CA ILE A 218 -34.92 6.21 34.79
C ILE A 218 -33.57 5.48 34.91
N ARG A 219 -33.31 4.83 36.06
CA ARG A 219 -32.07 4.06 36.26
C ARG A 219 -31.99 2.80 35.39
N ALA A 220 -33.10 2.16 35.06
CA ALA A 220 -33.13 1.01 34.16
C ALA A 220 -32.86 1.44 32.72
N GLN A 221 -33.47 2.54 32.29
CA GLN A 221 -33.25 3.15 30.98
C GLN A 221 -31.79 3.61 30.79
N GLU A 222 -31.24 4.34 31.76
CA GLU A 222 -29.84 4.78 31.72
C GLU A 222 -28.84 3.62 31.61
N ARG A 223 -29.16 2.44 32.19
CA ARG A 223 -28.33 1.25 32.01
C ARG A 223 -28.31 0.77 30.57
N ILE A 224 -29.47 0.72 29.91
CA ILE A 224 -29.58 0.26 28.53
C ILE A 224 -28.91 1.26 27.58
N GLU A 225 -29.09 2.56 27.80
CA GLU A 225 -28.40 3.64 27.07
C GLU A 225 -26.89 3.49 27.19
N LYS A 226 -26.40 3.31 28.42
CA LYS A 226 -24.97 3.12 28.69
C LYS A 226 -24.44 1.83 28.09
N GLU A 227 -25.19 0.74 28.18
CA GLU A 227 -24.79 -0.57 27.67
C GLU A 227 -24.68 -0.55 26.14
N ILE A 228 -25.65 0.01 25.43
CA ILE A 228 -25.72 -0.10 23.96
C ILE A 228 -24.95 1.02 23.25
N VAL A 229 -25.03 2.27 23.74
CA VAL A 229 -24.44 3.43 23.03
C VAL A 229 -23.18 3.90 23.72
N ASP A 230 -23.25 4.32 24.99
CA ASP A 230 -22.10 4.97 25.63
C ASP A 230 -20.90 4.01 25.74
N SER A 231 -21.13 2.74 26.05
CA SER A 231 -20.05 1.74 26.16
C SER A 231 -19.44 1.40 24.80
N HIS A 232 -20.24 1.43 23.74
CA HIS A 232 -19.80 1.21 22.36
C HIS A 232 -18.87 2.34 21.89
N PHE A 233 -19.16 3.58 22.27
CA PHE A 233 -18.34 4.76 21.95
C PHE A 233 -17.36 5.17 23.06
N ALA A 234 -17.13 4.33 24.08
CA ALA A 234 -16.30 4.67 25.23
C ALA A 234 -14.87 5.09 24.84
N ALA A 235 -14.29 4.44 23.82
CA ALA A 235 -12.96 4.78 23.32
C ALA A 235 -12.93 6.18 22.67
N LEU A 236 -14.01 6.58 21.98
CA LEU A 236 -14.14 7.92 21.40
C LEU A 236 -14.29 8.95 22.51
N HIS A 237 -15.09 8.64 23.54
CA HIS A 237 -15.29 9.52 24.69
C HIS A 237 -13.98 9.74 25.46
N GLU A 238 -13.21 8.69 25.71
CA GLU A 238 -11.92 8.77 26.41
C GLU A 238 -10.94 9.73 25.72
N ILE A 239 -10.89 9.71 24.38
CA ILE A 239 -10.04 10.61 23.59
C ILE A 239 -10.45 12.07 23.75
N VAL A 240 -11.75 12.33 23.77
CA VAL A 240 -12.32 13.69 23.81
C VAL A 240 -12.31 14.27 25.22
N THR A 241 -12.68 13.48 26.23
CA THR A 241 -12.80 13.94 27.62
C THR A 241 -11.50 13.78 28.40
N GLY A 242 -10.56 12.97 27.92
CA GLY A 242 -9.32 12.64 28.63
C GLY A 242 -9.55 11.77 29.87
N THR A 243 -10.77 11.25 30.06
CA THR A 243 -11.16 10.43 31.21
C THR A 243 -11.69 9.08 30.73
N ALA A 244 -11.07 7.99 31.21
CA ALA A 244 -11.57 6.64 30.97
C ALA A 244 -12.89 6.43 31.74
N ASN A 245 -14.01 6.85 31.16
CA ASN A 245 -15.35 6.61 31.71
C ASN A 245 -15.76 5.16 31.47
N GLY A 246 -15.10 4.22 32.14
CA GLY A 246 -15.30 2.79 31.89
C GLY A 246 -15.15 1.85 33.08
N ARG A 247 -14.56 2.25 34.21
CA ARG A 247 -14.49 1.38 35.40
C ARG A 247 -14.71 2.20 36.67
N GLY A 248 -15.88 2.01 37.28
CA GLY A 248 -16.08 2.36 38.67
C GLY A 248 -15.18 1.48 39.53
N ASP A 249 -14.14 2.08 40.10
CA ASP A 249 -13.98 2.16 41.55
C ASP A 249 -12.78 3.05 41.85
N GLY A 250 -12.97 3.94 42.83
CA GLY A 250 -12.01 4.98 43.19
C GLY A 250 -10.66 4.42 43.60
N THR A 251 -9.69 4.47 42.69
CA THR A 251 -8.30 4.68 43.03
C THR A 251 -7.69 5.66 42.04
N ALA A 252 -7.27 6.80 42.58
CA ALA A 252 -6.46 7.76 41.88
C ALA A 252 -5.11 7.12 41.53
N VAL A 253 -5.05 6.46 40.38
CA VAL A 253 -3.82 6.23 39.62
C VAL A 253 -4.03 6.81 38.22
N ALA A 254 -4.47 8.07 38.17
CA ALA A 254 -4.47 8.89 36.98
C ALA A 254 -3.11 9.60 36.83
N GLN A 255 -2.01 8.84 36.88
CA GLN A 255 -0.68 9.33 36.50
C GLN A 255 0.05 8.21 35.78
N ALA A 256 0.60 8.53 34.60
CA ALA A 256 1.54 7.75 33.78
C ALA A 256 1.03 6.92 32.58
N GLY A 257 -0.18 7.15 32.05
CA GLY A 257 -0.62 6.55 30.77
C GLY A 257 -1.25 7.51 29.73
N ALA A 258 -1.62 8.72 30.14
CA ALA A 258 -2.46 9.64 29.34
C ALA A 258 -1.71 10.50 28.30
N GLY A 259 -0.40 10.30 28.10
CA GLY A 259 0.44 11.20 27.29
C GLY A 259 0.15 11.23 25.78
N VAL A 260 -0.59 10.25 25.25
CA VAL A 260 -0.90 10.16 23.80
C VAL A 260 -2.41 9.89 23.54
N ALA A 261 -3.21 9.68 24.58
CA ALA A 261 -4.60 9.24 24.44
C ALA A 261 -5.61 10.38 24.18
N GLY A 262 -5.25 11.63 24.47
CA GLY A 262 -6.13 12.79 24.30
C GLY A 262 -5.94 13.52 22.97
N LEU A 263 -6.86 14.45 22.68
CA LEU A 263 -6.80 15.33 21.50
C LEU A 263 -5.48 16.09 21.36
N ASP A 264 -4.88 16.53 22.48
CA ASP A 264 -3.58 17.23 22.49
C ASP A 264 -2.42 16.31 22.03
N GLY A 265 -2.47 15.03 22.43
CA GLY A 265 -1.49 14.04 22.01
C GLY A 265 -1.56 13.78 20.50
N ILE A 266 -2.78 13.74 19.95
CA ILE A 266 -3.02 13.61 18.50
C ILE A 266 -2.50 14.86 17.77
N ALA A 267 -2.78 16.06 18.27
CA ALA A 267 -2.29 17.30 17.69
C ALA A 267 -0.75 17.36 17.69
N SER A 268 -0.11 16.97 18.79
CA SER A 268 1.36 16.88 18.89
C SER A 268 1.93 15.89 17.88
N LEU A 269 1.34 14.70 17.77
CA LEU A 269 1.80 13.66 16.84
C LEU A 269 1.68 14.09 15.38
N LEU A 270 0.60 14.80 15.03
CA LEU A 270 0.41 15.39 13.71
C LEU A 270 1.37 16.55 13.45
N GLY A 271 1.71 17.34 14.48
CA GLY A 271 2.72 18.40 14.42
C GLY A 271 4.13 17.86 14.16
N ASP A 272 4.51 16.77 14.84
CA ASP A 272 5.77 16.07 14.62
C ASP A 272 5.85 15.51 13.20
N TYR A 273 4.76 14.88 12.72
CA TYR A 273 4.67 14.36 11.36
C TYR A 273 4.72 15.48 10.31
N TYR A 274 4.04 16.61 10.54
CA TYR A 274 4.11 17.79 9.67
C TYR A 274 5.55 18.30 9.55
N THR A 275 6.25 18.41 10.69
CA THR A 275 7.65 18.88 10.71
C THR A 275 8.56 17.92 9.95
N ALA A 276 8.38 16.61 10.12
CA ALA A 276 9.13 15.60 9.37
C ALA A 276 8.91 15.70 7.86
N LEU A 277 7.65 15.87 7.40
CA LEU A 277 7.34 16.04 5.99
C LEU A 277 7.89 17.36 5.43
N MET A 278 7.85 18.45 6.19
CA MET A 278 8.47 19.73 5.80
C MET A 278 9.98 19.61 5.62
N VAL A 279 10.67 18.90 6.52
CA VAL A 279 12.12 18.65 6.39
C VAL A 279 12.41 17.82 5.13
N ALA A 280 11.59 16.79 4.87
CA ALA A 280 11.74 15.96 3.68
C ALA A 280 11.50 16.75 2.39
N ASP A 281 10.45 17.57 2.32
CA ASP A 281 10.13 18.44 1.18
C ASP A 281 11.28 19.41 0.89
N ASN A 282 11.80 20.08 1.92
CA ASN A 282 12.94 20.99 1.78
C ASN A 282 14.22 20.27 1.31
N ALA A 283 14.48 19.05 1.79
CA ALA A 283 15.63 18.27 1.35
C ALA A 283 15.51 17.94 -0.16
N ILE A 284 14.35 17.41 -0.57
CA ILE A 284 14.08 17.05 -1.97
C ILE A 284 14.16 18.27 -2.89
N ALA A 285 13.60 19.40 -2.47
CA ALA A 285 13.67 20.67 -3.21
C ALA A 285 15.12 21.16 -3.39
N ASN A 286 15.98 20.93 -2.40
CA ASN A 286 17.41 21.25 -2.44
C ASN A 286 18.28 20.13 -3.06
N ASN A 287 17.67 19.18 -3.77
CA ASN A 287 18.34 18.04 -4.39
C ASN A 287 19.14 17.14 -3.43
N SER A 288 18.74 17.05 -2.17
CA SER A 288 19.32 16.18 -1.17
C SER A 288 18.33 15.11 -0.69
N LEU A 289 18.85 13.97 -0.23
CA LEU A 289 18.02 12.91 0.33
C LEU A 289 17.47 13.35 1.69
N PRO A 290 16.15 13.17 1.94
CA PRO A 290 15.57 13.39 3.26
C PRO A 290 16.27 12.56 4.35
N PRO A 291 16.42 13.10 5.57
CA PRO A 291 16.83 12.30 6.71
C PRO A 291 15.77 11.24 7.04
N ALA A 292 16.21 10.10 7.60
CA ALA A 292 15.31 9.09 8.10
C ALA A 292 14.43 9.64 9.24
N SER A 293 13.13 9.39 9.19
CA SER A 293 12.18 9.78 10.22
C SER A 293 11.26 8.61 10.58
N ASP A 294 10.96 8.46 11.86
CA ASP A 294 10.02 7.47 12.37
C ASP A 294 8.61 8.05 12.59
N ALA A 295 8.38 9.33 12.30
CA ALA A 295 7.12 10.03 12.56
C ALA A 295 5.92 9.36 11.85
N ALA A 296 6.09 8.92 10.60
CA ALA A 296 5.07 8.19 9.86
C ALA A 296 4.71 6.85 10.52
N SER A 297 5.72 6.13 11.03
CA SER A 297 5.55 4.85 11.73
C SER A 297 4.82 5.03 13.05
N LYS A 298 5.24 6.02 13.84
CA LYS A 298 4.58 6.39 15.10
C LYS A 298 3.11 6.76 14.88
N LEU A 299 2.83 7.61 13.89
CA LEU A 299 1.47 7.99 13.53
C LEU A 299 0.62 6.76 13.16
N LYS A 300 1.16 5.83 12.38
CA LYS A 300 0.44 4.61 11.97
C LYS A 300 0.16 3.67 13.15
N ILE A 301 1.12 3.48 14.05
CA ILE A 301 0.97 2.63 15.24
C ILE A 301 -0.13 3.17 16.13
N VAL A 302 -0.09 4.47 16.43
CA VAL A 302 -1.09 5.14 17.28
C VAL A 302 -2.46 5.17 16.60
N ALA A 303 -2.52 5.44 15.30
CA ALA A 303 -3.79 5.42 14.56
C ALA A 303 -4.46 4.03 14.57
N GLY A 304 -3.67 2.95 14.57
CA GLY A 304 -4.17 1.57 14.61
C GLY A 304 -4.92 1.21 15.90
N THR A 305 -4.70 1.95 16.99
CA THR A 305 -5.38 1.74 18.28
C THR A 305 -6.57 2.67 18.50
N MET A 306 -6.87 3.56 17.55
CA MET A 306 -7.92 4.57 17.70
C MET A 306 -9.26 4.10 17.10
N PRO A 307 -10.41 4.60 17.60
CA PRO A 307 -11.71 4.40 16.98
C PRO A 307 -11.88 5.26 15.72
N ALA A 308 -12.94 4.99 14.95
CA ALA A 308 -13.38 5.91 13.92
C ALA A 308 -13.84 7.25 14.54
N PRO A 309 -13.61 8.41 13.89
CA PRO A 309 -12.99 8.59 12.56
C PRO A 309 -11.46 8.72 12.60
N PHE A 310 -10.85 8.77 13.79
CA PHE A 310 -9.42 9.02 13.97
C PHE A 310 -8.55 8.01 13.22
N ARG A 311 -8.85 6.72 13.36
CA ARG A 311 -8.11 5.66 12.68
C ARG A 311 -7.98 5.92 11.18
N GLU A 312 -9.10 6.11 10.50
CA GLU A 312 -9.12 6.22 9.04
C GLU A 312 -8.49 7.52 8.55
N VAL A 313 -8.73 8.62 9.27
CA VAL A 313 -8.13 9.93 8.96
C VAL A 313 -6.60 9.90 9.13
N LEU A 314 -6.11 9.42 10.28
CA LEU A 314 -4.67 9.41 10.59
C LEU A 314 -3.90 8.40 9.72
N LEU A 315 -4.48 7.22 9.47
CA LEU A 315 -3.90 6.25 8.53
C LEU A 315 -3.86 6.80 7.11
N GLY A 316 -4.93 7.48 6.68
CA GLY A 316 -5.00 8.17 5.39
C GLY A 316 -3.89 9.21 5.24
N LEU A 317 -3.73 10.11 6.21
CA LEU A 317 -2.70 11.16 6.20
C LEU A 317 -1.27 10.57 6.19
N SER A 318 -1.03 9.54 7.01
CA SER A 318 0.27 8.85 7.06
C SER A 318 0.60 8.20 5.71
N LYS A 319 -0.36 7.47 5.12
CA LYS A 319 -0.20 6.79 3.83
C LYS A 319 0.10 7.76 2.69
N HIS A 320 -0.64 8.86 2.61
CA HIS A 320 -0.48 9.83 1.52
C HIS A 320 0.83 10.62 1.66
N GLY A 321 1.15 11.15 2.84
CA GLY A 321 2.40 11.89 3.02
C GLY A 321 3.64 11.01 2.77
N SER A 322 3.63 9.75 3.24
CA SER A 322 4.73 8.81 2.97
C SER A 322 4.87 8.46 1.49
N ARG A 323 3.75 8.33 0.77
CA ARG A 323 3.76 8.08 -0.68
C ARG A 323 4.39 9.25 -1.44
N GLU A 324 4.00 10.48 -1.13
CA GLU A 324 4.55 11.69 -1.77
C GLU A 324 6.06 11.83 -1.53
N VAL A 325 6.52 11.60 -0.29
CA VAL A 325 7.96 11.61 0.02
C VAL A 325 8.70 10.51 -0.75
N ASN A 326 8.15 9.29 -0.80
CA ASN A 326 8.74 8.18 -1.56
C ASN A 326 8.84 8.47 -3.06
N GLN A 327 7.81 9.10 -3.64
CA GLN A 327 7.82 9.53 -5.04
C GLN A 327 8.83 10.65 -5.27
N GLY A 328 8.91 11.63 -4.38
CA GLY A 328 9.90 12.72 -4.45
C GLY A 328 11.34 12.21 -4.37
N ILE A 329 11.63 11.27 -3.47
CA ILE A 329 12.92 10.56 -3.40
C ILE A 329 13.22 9.85 -4.71
N GLY A 330 12.25 9.10 -5.24
CA GLY A 330 12.40 8.36 -6.49
C GLY A 330 12.70 9.25 -7.71
N GLN A 331 11.98 10.38 -7.82
CA GLN A 331 12.22 11.39 -8.84
C GLN A 331 13.60 12.04 -8.68
N LEU A 332 14.01 12.38 -7.46
CA LEU A 332 15.33 12.92 -7.18
C LEU A 332 16.44 11.95 -7.62
N LEU A 333 16.35 10.68 -7.21
CA LEU A 333 17.30 9.63 -7.59
C LEU A 333 17.37 9.44 -9.10
N SER A 334 16.22 9.50 -9.78
CA SER A 334 16.15 9.39 -11.25
C SER A 334 16.86 10.56 -11.94
N ARG A 335 16.63 11.81 -11.47
CA ARG A 335 17.32 13.00 -12.01
C ARG A 335 18.83 12.94 -11.78
N GLN A 336 19.25 12.58 -10.57
CA GLN A 336 20.68 12.45 -10.24
C GLN A 336 21.35 11.36 -11.08
N MET A 337 20.68 10.22 -11.26
CA MET A 337 21.16 9.13 -12.13
C MET A 337 21.33 9.61 -13.57
N GLN A 338 20.35 10.35 -14.09
CA GLN A 338 20.41 10.84 -15.45
C GLN A 338 21.58 11.83 -15.66
N ALA A 339 21.80 12.72 -14.69
CA ALA A 339 22.87 13.70 -14.76
C ALA A 339 24.28 13.10 -14.60
N VAL A 340 24.45 12.07 -13.76
CA VAL A 340 25.77 11.51 -13.43
C VAL A 340 26.15 10.34 -14.33
N LEU A 341 25.18 9.49 -14.70
CA LEU A 341 25.45 8.16 -15.23
C LEU A 341 24.92 7.93 -16.65
N SER A 342 23.73 8.43 -16.98
CA SER A 342 23.04 8.06 -18.23
C SER A 342 23.85 8.43 -19.47
N ASP A 343 24.20 9.71 -19.64
CA ASP A 343 24.89 10.17 -20.85
C ASP A 343 26.29 9.58 -21.00
N ALA A 344 27.05 9.50 -19.91
CA ALA A 344 28.38 8.90 -19.90
C ALA A 344 28.33 7.41 -20.30
N CYS A 345 27.36 6.65 -19.75
CA CYS A 345 27.18 5.25 -20.11
C CYS A 345 26.83 5.10 -21.59
N ARG A 346 25.87 5.90 -22.09
CA ARG A 346 25.40 5.81 -23.47
C ARG A 346 26.49 6.13 -24.49
N LEU A 347 27.21 7.23 -24.28
CA LEU A 347 28.29 7.66 -25.17
C LEU A 347 29.43 6.63 -25.27
N THR A 348 29.68 5.89 -24.18
CA THR A 348 30.71 4.85 -24.17
C THR A 348 30.22 3.54 -24.77
N LEU A 349 28.99 3.10 -24.48
CA LEU A 349 28.54 1.73 -24.79
C LEU A 349 27.67 1.61 -26.03
N GLU A 350 26.80 2.59 -26.33
CA GLU A 350 25.85 2.48 -27.44
C GLU A 350 26.58 2.42 -28.78
N GLY A 351 26.25 1.41 -29.58
CA GLY A 351 26.83 1.23 -30.91
C GLY A 351 28.28 0.71 -30.93
N ASN A 352 28.87 0.37 -29.79
CA ASN A 352 30.24 -0.16 -29.70
C ASN A 352 30.26 -1.64 -29.28
N TYR A 353 31.21 -2.41 -29.81
CA TYR A 353 31.48 -3.79 -29.41
C TYR A 353 32.10 -3.82 -28.00
N PRO A 354 31.71 -4.72 -27.10
CA PRO A 354 30.92 -5.95 -27.31
C PRO A 354 29.40 -5.81 -27.11
N PHE A 355 28.88 -4.60 -26.85
CA PHE A 355 27.45 -4.37 -26.58
C PHE A 355 26.61 -4.36 -27.86
N SER A 356 27.19 -3.85 -28.95
CA SER A 356 26.69 -3.99 -30.31
C SER A 356 27.59 -5.00 -31.05
N PRO A 357 27.13 -6.24 -31.28
CA PRO A 357 27.95 -7.28 -31.87
C PRO A 357 28.53 -6.85 -33.23
N ASP A 358 27.74 -6.24 -34.09
CA ASP A 358 28.16 -6.00 -35.48
C ASP A 358 28.93 -4.68 -35.65
N SER A 359 29.28 -4.01 -34.55
CA SER A 359 30.09 -2.80 -34.59
C SER A 359 31.55 -3.10 -34.87
N ASN A 360 32.20 -2.25 -35.67
CA ASN A 360 33.64 -2.24 -35.88
C ASN A 360 34.40 -1.36 -34.87
N ARG A 361 33.68 -0.64 -34.00
CA ARG A 361 34.26 0.20 -32.96
C ARG A 361 34.20 -0.55 -31.63
N ASP A 362 35.32 -0.59 -30.94
CA ASP A 362 35.43 -1.22 -29.63
C ASP A 362 35.23 -0.21 -28.50
N VAL A 363 34.56 -0.64 -27.44
CA VAL A 363 34.69 0.00 -26.13
C VAL A 363 36.12 -0.24 -25.64
N SER A 364 36.83 0.80 -25.21
CA SER A 364 38.17 0.62 -24.64
C SER A 364 38.10 -0.18 -23.32
N ILE A 365 39.14 -0.95 -23.00
CA ILE A 365 39.19 -1.67 -21.70
C ILE A 365 39.16 -0.68 -20.52
N GLU A 366 39.76 0.50 -20.68
CA GLU A 366 39.76 1.56 -19.67
C GLU A 366 38.35 2.11 -19.41
N ASP A 367 37.59 2.42 -20.45
CA ASP A 367 36.23 2.92 -20.32
C ASP A 367 35.28 1.86 -19.76
N PHE A 368 35.44 0.61 -20.21
CA PHE A 368 34.71 -0.53 -19.64
C PHE A 368 35.01 -0.69 -18.14
N THR A 369 36.27 -0.57 -17.75
CA THR A 369 36.72 -0.59 -16.35
C THR A 369 36.10 0.56 -15.56
N ARG A 370 36.16 1.79 -16.08
CA ARG A 370 35.60 2.98 -15.43
C ARG A 370 34.09 2.86 -15.16
N LEU A 371 33.34 2.17 -16.03
CA LEU A 371 31.90 1.97 -15.88
C LEU A 371 31.54 0.82 -14.93
N PHE A 372 32.14 -0.36 -15.12
CA PHE A 372 31.66 -1.62 -14.52
C PHE A 372 32.45 -2.12 -13.32
N ALA A 373 33.70 -1.66 -13.11
CA ALA A 373 34.51 -2.14 -12.01
C ALA A 373 33.89 -1.81 -10.63
N GLN A 374 34.40 -2.44 -9.57
CA GLN A 374 34.04 -2.08 -8.21
C GLN A 374 34.45 -0.62 -7.94
N GLY A 375 33.50 0.22 -7.50
CA GLY A 375 33.72 1.67 -7.38
C GLY A 375 33.78 2.42 -8.73
N GLY A 376 33.47 1.77 -9.85
CA GLY A 376 33.21 2.42 -11.12
C GLY A 376 31.90 3.21 -11.10
N LEU A 377 31.60 3.96 -12.16
CA LEU A 377 30.47 4.90 -12.20
C LEU A 377 29.12 4.27 -11.82
N ILE A 378 28.81 3.08 -12.34
CA ILE A 378 27.51 2.41 -12.07
C ILE A 378 27.45 1.93 -10.61
N ASP A 379 28.53 1.32 -10.12
CA ASP A 379 28.62 0.75 -8.79
C ASP A 379 28.68 1.82 -7.69
N ASP A 380 29.42 2.91 -7.94
CA ASP A 380 29.52 4.06 -7.05
C ASP A 380 28.17 4.76 -6.90
N PHE A 381 27.46 5.00 -8.00
CA PHE A 381 26.12 5.57 -7.96
C PHE A 381 25.15 4.67 -7.18
N PHE A 382 25.16 3.37 -7.46
CA PHE A 382 24.30 2.41 -6.75
C PHE A 382 24.60 2.40 -5.24
N THR A 383 25.87 2.25 -4.87
CA THR A 383 26.29 2.11 -3.47
C THR A 383 25.99 3.37 -2.66
N LYS A 384 26.22 4.55 -3.23
CA LYS A 384 26.01 5.83 -2.53
C LYS A 384 24.54 6.26 -2.48
N ASN A 385 23.77 6.02 -3.54
CA ASN A 385 22.44 6.61 -3.69
C ASN A 385 21.28 5.60 -3.62
N LEU A 386 21.46 4.38 -4.14
CA LEU A 386 20.36 3.40 -4.27
C LEU A 386 20.40 2.32 -3.19
N ALA A 387 21.58 1.90 -2.72
CA ALA A 387 21.74 0.77 -1.80
C ALA A 387 20.89 0.87 -0.52
N PRO A 388 20.69 2.05 0.12
CA PRO A 388 19.82 2.16 1.29
C PRO A 388 18.35 1.81 1.00
N PHE A 389 17.91 1.96 -0.25
CA PHE A 389 16.52 1.81 -0.67
C PHE A 389 16.25 0.50 -1.41
N VAL A 390 17.27 -0.30 -1.72
CA VAL A 390 17.15 -1.50 -2.57
C VAL A 390 17.39 -2.77 -1.76
N ASP A 391 16.55 -3.78 -1.97
CA ASP A 391 16.78 -5.15 -1.55
C ASP A 391 17.43 -5.94 -2.70
N THR A 392 18.69 -6.29 -2.51
CA THR A 392 19.50 -7.07 -3.46
C THR A 392 19.48 -8.57 -3.18
N SER A 393 18.80 -9.01 -2.11
CA SER A 393 18.67 -10.43 -1.75
C SER A 393 17.66 -11.16 -2.64
N ALA A 394 16.64 -10.45 -3.12
CA ALA A 394 15.67 -10.94 -4.09
C ALA A 394 16.20 -10.86 -5.54
N ARG A 395 15.74 -11.76 -6.42
CA ARG A 395 15.94 -11.66 -7.88
C ARG A 395 14.58 -11.72 -8.58
N PRO A 396 14.16 -10.70 -9.35
CA PRO A 396 14.86 -9.43 -9.62
C PRO A 396 14.98 -8.54 -8.36
N TRP A 397 15.93 -7.58 -8.39
CA TRP A 397 16.10 -6.57 -7.34
C TRP A 397 14.85 -5.71 -7.18
N ARG A 398 14.53 -5.29 -5.96
CA ARG A 398 13.32 -4.52 -5.65
C ARG A 398 13.60 -3.39 -4.67
N TYR A 399 12.81 -2.32 -4.76
CA TYR A 399 12.83 -1.27 -3.76
C TYR A 399 12.22 -1.74 -2.43
N ARG A 400 12.80 -1.27 -1.33
CA ARG A 400 12.32 -1.48 0.03
C ARG A 400 11.18 -0.51 0.34
N THR A 401 10.30 -0.94 1.23
CA THR A 401 9.31 -0.07 1.87
C THR A 401 9.97 0.62 3.06
N LEU A 402 9.99 1.95 3.06
CA LEU A 402 10.50 2.72 4.18
C LEU A 402 9.61 2.54 5.42
N PRO A 403 10.17 2.62 6.65
CA PRO A 403 9.38 2.55 7.88
C PRO A 403 8.20 3.53 7.86
N GLY A 404 6.99 3.02 8.10
CA GLY A 404 5.76 3.82 8.14
C GLY A 404 5.06 3.98 6.79
N SER A 405 5.76 3.71 5.68
CA SER A 405 5.12 3.65 4.37
C SER A 405 4.39 2.32 4.15
N THR A 406 3.43 2.34 3.23
CA THR A 406 2.76 1.12 2.73
C THR A 406 3.24 0.72 1.34
N GLU A 407 3.97 1.61 0.67
CA GLU A 407 4.44 1.41 -0.71
C GLU A 407 5.96 1.55 -0.76
N PRO A 408 6.64 0.76 -1.61
CA PRO A 408 8.07 0.88 -1.81
C PRO A 408 8.43 2.23 -2.42
N VAL A 409 9.70 2.60 -2.29
CA VAL A 409 10.25 3.75 -3.03
C VAL A 409 10.08 3.52 -4.54
N GLN A 410 9.64 4.53 -5.27
CA GLN A 410 9.44 4.46 -6.72
C GLN A 410 10.63 5.11 -7.43
N GLY A 411 11.79 4.46 -7.37
CA GLY A 411 13.03 4.97 -7.97
C GLY A 411 13.26 4.54 -9.42
N PRO A 412 14.45 4.85 -9.99
CA PRO A 412 14.81 4.42 -11.33
C PRO A 412 14.84 2.89 -11.51
N GLU A 413 14.81 2.43 -12.76
CA GLU A 413 14.90 1.00 -13.08
C GLU A 413 16.14 0.34 -12.47
N LEU A 414 15.94 -0.78 -11.77
CA LEU A 414 17.00 -1.50 -11.05
C LEU A 414 17.69 -2.56 -11.92
N GLU A 415 17.06 -3.01 -13.01
CA GLU A 415 17.59 -4.04 -13.90
C GLU A 415 19.00 -3.69 -14.44
N PRO A 416 19.27 -2.47 -14.93
CA PRO A 416 20.62 -2.10 -15.39
C PRO A 416 21.71 -2.30 -14.33
N PHE A 417 21.42 -1.98 -13.07
CA PHE A 417 22.38 -2.16 -11.96
C PHE A 417 22.60 -3.63 -11.63
N GLN A 418 21.53 -4.42 -11.65
CA GLN A 418 21.60 -5.87 -11.46
C GLN A 418 22.44 -6.53 -12.57
N ARG A 419 22.23 -6.13 -13.84
CA ARG A 419 23.02 -6.63 -14.98
C ARG A 419 24.47 -6.14 -14.93
N ALA A 420 24.71 -4.89 -14.55
CA ALA A 420 26.06 -4.35 -14.36
C ALA A 420 26.85 -5.13 -13.31
N LYS A 421 26.20 -5.53 -12.21
CA LYS A 421 26.83 -6.42 -11.22
C LYS A 421 27.18 -7.79 -11.83
N ALA A 422 26.30 -8.38 -12.63
CA ALA A 422 26.59 -9.65 -13.29
C ALA A 422 27.74 -9.53 -14.30
N ILE A 423 27.82 -8.44 -15.07
CA ILE A 423 28.98 -8.11 -15.92
C ILE A 423 30.24 -8.03 -15.07
N ARG A 424 30.16 -7.29 -13.94
CA ARG A 424 31.29 -7.14 -13.03
C ARG A 424 31.80 -8.48 -12.50
N ASP A 425 30.89 -9.34 -12.05
CA ASP A 425 31.22 -10.65 -11.48
C ASP A 425 31.91 -11.57 -12.54
N VAL A 426 31.66 -11.36 -13.84
CA VAL A 426 32.32 -12.10 -14.94
C VAL A 426 33.71 -11.55 -15.29
N PHE A 427 33.87 -10.23 -15.37
CA PHE A 427 35.09 -9.59 -15.88
C PHE A 427 36.08 -9.15 -14.78
N PHE A 428 35.64 -9.04 -13.53
CA PHE A 428 36.42 -8.56 -12.38
C PHE A 428 36.30 -9.50 -11.16
N GLY A 429 35.83 -10.74 -11.35
CA GLY A 429 35.34 -11.64 -10.29
C GLY A 429 36.32 -12.04 -9.18
N ASP A 430 37.62 -11.74 -9.30
CA ASP A 430 38.58 -11.93 -8.20
C ASP A 430 38.56 -10.71 -7.27
N GLN A 431 38.36 -10.93 -5.96
CA GLN A 431 38.31 -9.86 -4.97
C GLN A 431 39.54 -8.94 -5.04
N GLY A 432 39.31 -7.64 -5.24
CA GLY A 432 40.36 -6.62 -5.28
C GLY A 432 40.95 -6.33 -6.68
N GLN A 433 40.55 -7.06 -7.73
CA GLN A 433 40.91 -6.71 -9.11
C GLN A 433 40.21 -5.41 -9.53
N LYS A 434 41.02 -4.39 -9.88
CA LYS A 434 40.53 -3.13 -10.46
C LYS A 434 40.58 -3.11 -11.99
N GLN A 435 41.17 -4.14 -12.59
CA GLN A 435 41.37 -4.24 -14.03
C GLN A 435 40.58 -5.43 -14.57
N VAL A 436 40.20 -5.35 -15.84
CA VAL A 436 39.56 -6.47 -16.53
C VAL A 436 40.54 -7.64 -16.58
N ALA A 437 40.10 -8.80 -16.12
CA ALA A 437 40.88 -10.04 -16.18
C ALA A 437 39.94 -11.23 -16.35
N TRP A 438 39.43 -11.41 -17.57
CA TRP A 438 38.59 -12.56 -17.87
C TRP A 438 39.45 -13.80 -18.09
N LYS A 439 39.22 -14.84 -17.28
CA LYS A 439 39.95 -16.10 -17.36
C LYS A 439 39.11 -17.16 -18.07
N ALA A 440 39.67 -17.77 -19.10
CA ALA A 440 39.04 -18.83 -19.87
C ALA A 440 39.93 -20.07 -19.94
N ASN A 441 39.32 -21.25 -19.96
CA ASN A 441 39.97 -22.50 -20.33
C ASN A 441 39.62 -22.80 -21.79
N VAL A 442 40.64 -22.91 -22.63
CA VAL A 442 40.54 -23.21 -24.06
C VAL A 442 41.11 -24.58 -24.31
N ARG A 443 40.41 -25.42 -25.08
CA ARG A 443 40.92 -26.71 -25.55
C ARG A 443 40.49 -26.98 -26.98
N VAL A 444 41.34 -27.67 -27.74
CA VAL A 444 41.00 -28.17 -29.06
C VAL A 444 40.25 -29.49 -28.88
N ALA A 445 38.93 -29.47 -29.09
CA ALA A 445 38.06 -30.61 -28.90
C ALA A 445 38.13 -31.61 -30.05
N ASP A 446 38.31 -31.10 -31.26
CA ASP A 446 38.45 -31.90 -32.48
C ASP A 446 39.26 -31.11 -33.51
N LEU A 447 40.03 -31.81 -34.35
CA LEU A 447 40.86 -31.21 -35.39
C LEU A 447 40.88 -32.15 -36.60
N ASP A 448 40.61 -31.58 -37.78
CA ASP A 448 40.65 -32.31 -39.04
C ASP A 448 42.03 -32.98 -39.25
N PRO A 449 42.11 -34.27 -39.62
CA PRO A 449 43.37 -35.00 -39.80
C PRO A 449 44.34 -34.38 -40.82
N SER A 450 43.84 -33.54 -41.73
CA SER A 450 44.67 -32.79 -42.69
C SER A 450 45.37 -31.56 -42.08
N VAL A 451 45.01 -31.16 -40.86
CA VAL A 451 45.66 -30.10 -40.09
C VAL A 451 46.62 -30.73 -39.07
N MET A 452 47.89 -30.85 -39.45
CA MET A 452 48.95 -31.43 -38.61
C MET A 452 49.17 -30.68 -37.29
N ALA A 453 49.00 -29.35 -37.29
CA ALA A 453 49.13 -28.54 -36.09
C ALA A 453 48.20 -27.33 -36.12
N LEU A 454 47.56 -27.04 -34.98
CA LEU A 454 46.83 -25.80 -34.75
C LEU A 454 47.61 -24.95 -33.75
N VAL A 455 48.05 -23.76 -34.19
CA VAL A 455 48.75 -22.78 -33.35
C VAL A 455 47.76 -21.69 -32.97
N ILE A 456 47.57 -21.46 -31.68
CA ILE A 456 46.66 -20.44 -31.14
C ILE A 456 47.51 -19.48 -30.31
N ASP A 457 47.56 -18.20 -30.68
CA ASP A 457 48.19 -17.13 -29.87
C ASP A 457 47.11 -16.19 -29.37
N ILE A 458 46.88 -16.18 -28.06
CA ILE A 458 45.94 -15.26 -27.40
C ILE A 458 46.77 -14.22 -26.66
N ASP A 459 47.03 -13.08 -27.31
CA ASP A 459 47.74 -11.93 -26.75
C ASP A 459 49.11 -12.29 -26.13
N GLY A 460 49.88 -13.16 -26.81
CA GLY A 460 51.17 -13.67 -26.35
C GLY A 460 51.11 -14.93 -25.48
N GLN A 461 49.91 -15.45 -25.20
CA GLN A 461 49.72 -16.78 -24.61
C GLN A 461 49.52 -17.81 -25.74
N SER A 462 50.61 -18.41 -26.20
CA SER A 462 50.58 -19.37 -27.29
C SER A 462 50.37 -20.82 -26.83
N MET A 463 49.62 -21.59 -27.62
CA MET A 463 49.47 -23.02 -27.48
C MET A 463 49.49 -23.69 -28.85
N ILE A 464 50.03 -24.90 -28.90
CA ILE A 464 50.14 -25.70 -30.13
C ILE A 464 49.48 -27.06 -29.87
N TYR A 465 48.56 -27.46 -30.73
CA TYR A 465 47.90 -28.77 -30.67
C TYR A 465 48.23 -29.60 -31.91
N GLN A 466 48.68 -30.85 -31.71
CA GLN A 466 49.15 -31.77 -32.76
C GLN A 466 48.55 -33.18 -32.56
N HIS A 467 47.22 -33.30 -32.59
CA HIS A 467 46.48 -34.56 -32.34
C HIS A 467 46.86 -35.31 -31.05
N GLY A 468 47.34 -34.57 -30.05
CA GLY A 468 47.68 -35.11 -28.73
C GLY A 468 46.47 -35.24 -27.80
N PRO A 469 46.68 -35.59 -26.52
CA PRO A 469 45.64 -35.57 -25.51
C PRO A 469 44.98 -34.18 -25.42
N VAL A 470 43.65 -34.14 -25.34
CA VAL A 470 42.89 -32.90 -25.22
C VAL A 470 43.03 -32.33 -23.81
N THR A 471 43.93 -31.37 -23.63
CA THR A 471 44.17 -30.68 -22.35
C THR A 471 43.64 -29.24 -22.38
N PRO A 472 42.97 -28.78 -21.31
CA PRO A 472 42.56 -27.39 -21.21
C PRO A 472 43.75 -26.48 -20.84
N THR A 473 43.93 -25.43 -21.64
CA THR A 473 44.90 -24.37 -21.38
C THR A 473 44.17 -23.15 -20.81
N ARG A 474 44.62 -22.66 -19.65
CA ARG A 474 44.07 -21.46 -19.03
C ARG A 474 44.71 -20.21 -19.66
N VAL A 475 43.88 -19.32 -20.17
CA VAL A 475 44.27 -18.03 -20.74
C VAL A 475 43.55 -16.89 -20.01
N SER A 476 44.14 -15.70 -20.07
CA SER A 476 43.59 -14.46 -19.50
C SER A 476 43.40 -13.44 -20.62
N TRP A 477 42.31 -12.68 -20.56
CA TRP A 477 42.07 -11.53 -21.43
C TRP A 477 41.79 -10.28 -20.59
N PRO A 478 42.51 -9.17 -20.82
CA PRO A 478 43.73 -9.04 -21.63
C PRO A 478 44.87 -9.96 -21.18
N GLY A 479 45.78 -10.28 -22.09
CA GLY A 479 46.97 -11.09 -21.84
C GLY A 479 48.22 -10.23 -21.59
N PRO A 480 49.42 -10.83 -21.59
CA PRO A 480 50.68 -10.14 -21.33
C PRO A 480 51.04 -9.02 -22.34
N ARG A 481 50.43 -9.02 -23.53
CA ARG A 481 50.68 -8.01 -24.58
C ARG A 481 49.68 -6.85 -24.58
N GLY A 482 48.77 -6.80 -23.60
CA GLY A 482 47.87 -5.66 -23.41
C GLY A 482 46.52 -5.77 -24.12
N GLY A 483 46.20 -6.93 -24.71
CA GLY A 483 44.89 -7.23 -25.27
C GLY A 483 44.65 -6.59 -26.64
N VAL A 484 45.55 -6.82 -27.59
CA VAL A 484 45.50 -6.17 -28.91
C VAL A 484 45.22 -7.14 -30.05
N HIS A 485 45.80 -8.34 -30.00
CA HIS A 485 45.79 -9.26 -31.13
C HIS A 485 45.59 -10.71 -30.68
N VAL A 486 44.80 -11.45 -31.45
CA VAL A 486 44.62 -12.90 -31.29
C VAL A 486 44.60 -13.55 -32.65
N GLU A 487 45.31 -14.67 -32.81
CA GLU A 487 45.30 -15.45 -34.04
C GLU A 487 45.25 -16.97 -33.82
N ILE A 488 44.67 -17.66 -34.80
CA ILE A 488 44.66 -19.12 -34.91
C ILE A 488 45.16 -19.48 -36.31
N THR A 489 46.20 -20.32 -36.36
CA THR A 489 46.80 -20.78 -37.61
C THR A 489 46.74 -22.31 -37.72
N ALA A 490 46.18 -22.80 -38.82
CA ALA A 490 46.21 -24.20 -39.23
C ALA A 490 47.47 -24.51 -40.08
N THR A 491 48.15 -25.61 -39.75
CA THR A 491 49.37 -26.09 -40.42
C THR A 491 49.12 -27.48 -41.03
N PRO A 492 49.54 -27.77 -42.28
CA PRO A 492 50.26 -26.89 -43.20
C PRO A 492 49.38 -25.73 -43.69
N ARG A 493 50.04 -24.58 -43.92
CA ARG A 493 49.42 -23.41 -44.53
C ARG A 493 49.27 -23.68 -46.02
N ILE A 494 48.03 -23.72 -46.50
CA ILE A 494 47.73 -23.90 -47.92
C ILE A 494 47.78 -22.53 -48.62
N ARG A 495 47.14 -21.51 -48.03
CA ARG A 495 47.35 -20.09 -48.34
C ARG A 495 47.45 -19.29 -47.04
N ALA A 496 48.25 -18.23 -47.04
CA ALA A 496 48.50 -17.43 -45.83
C ALA A 496 47.21 -16.81 -45.27
N GLU A 497 46.35 -16.27 -46.15
CA GLU A 497 45.13 -15.52 -45.76
C GLU A 497 44.00 -16.40 -45.22
N THR A 498 43.98 -17.69 -45.56
CA THR A 498 42.88 -18.61 -45.25
C THR A 498 43.27 -19.68 -44.23
N SER A 499 44.57 -19.88 -44.03
CA SER A 499 45.11 -20.78 -43.00
C SER A 499 45.32 -20.07 -41.66
N THR A 500 45.14 -18.76 -41.60
CA THR A 500 45.20 -17.95 -40.38
C THR A 500 43.91 -17.14 -40.25
N ILE A 501 43.27 -17.24 -39.08
CA ILE A 501 42.15 -16.39 -38.68
C ILE A 501 42.66 -15.53 -37.53
N ALA A 502 42.57 -14.22 -37.68
CA ALA A 502 43.03 -13.26 -36.68
C ALA A 502 41.97 -12.21 -36.40
N ALA A 503 42.07 -11.61 -35.22
CA ALA A 503 41.28 -10.46 -34.83
C ALA A 503 42.16 -9.48 -34.06
N ASP A 504 41.84 -8.19 -34.20
CA ASP A 504 42.51 -7.08 -33.54
C ASP A 504 41.52 -6.27 -32.69
N GLY A 505 42.04 -5.49 -31.75
CA GLY A 505 41.29 -4.56 -30.92
C GLY A 505 41.17 -4.99 -29.45
N ALA A 506 40.56 -4.13 -28.65
CA ALA A 506 40.43 -4.28 -27.19
C ALA A 506 39.65 -5.54 -26.78
N TRP A 507 38.89 -6.12 -27.72
CA TRP A 507 38.12 -7.35 -27.53
C TRP A 507 38.44 -8.41 -28.59
N ALA A 508 39.67 -8.43 -29.11
CA ALA A 508 40.10 -9.33 -30.18
C ALA A 508 39.78 -10.80 -29.89
N PHE A 509 39.94 -11.28 -28.66
CA PHE A 509 39.61 -12.66 -28.33
C PHE A 509 38.13 -12.98 -28.55
N MET A 510 37.22 -12.09 -28.14
CA MET A 510 35.78 -12.29 -28.36
C MET A 510 35.41 -12.15 -29.84
N ARG A 511 36.08 -11.26 -30.58
CA ARG A 511 35.90 -11.10 -32.04
C ARG A 511 36.35 -12.34 -32.81
N LEU A 512 37.53 -12.88 -32.49
CA LEU A 512 38.06 -14.10 -33.06
C LEU A 512 37.06 -15.25 -32.96
N LEU A 513 36.47 -15.45 -31.77
CA LEU A 513 35.51 -16.52 -31.54
C LEU A 513 34.21 -16.35 -32.35
N ARG A 514 33.88 -15.12 -32.76
CA ARG A 514 32.75 -14.84 -33.67
C ARG A 514 33.05 -15.06 -35.15
N HIS A 515 34.33 -15.15 -35.55
CA HIS A 515 34.69 -15.62 -36.89
C HIS A 515 34.39 -17.11 -37.06
N GLY A 516 34.35 -17.88 -35.97
CA GLY A 516 33.90 -19.25 -35.96
C GLY A 516 32.39 -19.39 -35.74
N GLN A 517 31.84 -20.55 -36.10
CA GLN A 517 30.45 -20.89 -35.81
C GLN A 517 30.31 -21.29 -34.33
N ILE A 518 29.64 -20.44 -33.55
CA ILE A 518 29.38 -20.67 -32.13
C ILE A 518 28.20 -21.66 -31.97
N ILE A 519 28.45 -22.77 -31.29
CA ILE A 519 27.48 -23.82 -31.01
C ILE A 519 27.27 -23.90 -29.49
N PRO A 520 26.03 -23.71 -29.00
CA PRO A 520 25.73 -23.89 -27.58
C PRO A 520 25.93 -25.35 -27.20
N THR A 521 26.52 -25.60 -26.03
CA THR A 521 26.73 -26.95 -25.53
C THR A 521 25.75 -27.27 -24.40
N ALA A 522 25.47 -28.56 -24.18
CA ALA A 522 24.65 -29.00 -23.06
C ALA A 522 25.29 -28.73 -21.68
N THR A 523 26.59 -28.41 -21.64
CA THR A 523 27.30 -28.04 -20.41
C THR A 523 27.21 -26.52 -20.20
N PRO A 524 26.54 -26.05 -19.15
CA PRO A 524 26.49 -24.61 -18.84
C PRO A 524 27.89 -24.00 -18.72
N GLY A 525 28.09 -22.82 -19.29
CA GLY A 525 29.37 -22.10 -19.26
C GLY A 525 30.43 -22.63 -20.23
N ARG A 526 30.16 -23.69 -21.00
CA ARG A 526 31.02 -24.18 -22.09
C ARG A 526 30.42 -23.82 -23.45
N THR A 527 31.26 -23.26 -24.30
CA THR A 527 30.92 -22.83 -25.65
C THR A 527 31.81 -23.56 -26.63
N ARG A 528 31.20 -24.15 -27.65
CA ARG A 528 31.91 -24.78 -28.76
C ARG A 528 31.99 -23.80 -29.91
N VAL A 529 33.16 -23.65 -30.50
CA VAL A 529 33.39 -22.79 -31.66
C VAL A 529 34.04 -23.61 -32.76
N VAL A 530 33.41 -23.66 -33.93
CA VAL A 530 33.92 -24.37 -35.10
C VAL A 530 34.55 -23.35 -36.03
N PHE A 531 35.85 -23.49 -36.28
CA PHE A 531 36.59 -22.73 -37.26
C PHE A 531 36.77 -23.56 -38.52
N GLU A 532 36.72 -22.89 -39.66
CA GLU A 532 36.91 -23.51 -40.97
C GLU A 532 38.10 -22.88 -41.69
N PHE A 533 39.04 -23.71 -42.09
CA PHE A 533 40.26 -23.35 -42.81
C PHE A 533 40.26 -24.07 -44.16
N GLU A 534 39.57 -23.49 -45.15
CA GLU A 534 39.42 -24.04 -46.50
C GLU A 534 38.83 -25.46 -46.50
N GLY A 535 37.69 -25.63 -45.82
CA GLY A 535 37.02 -26.93 -45.68
C GLY A 535 37.57 -27.83 -44.57
N ARG A 536 38.72 -27.50 -43.98
CA ARG A 536 39.30 -28.22 -42.83
C ARG A 536 38.79 -27.61 -41.53
N LYS A 537 38.22 -28.44 -40.65
CA LYS A 537 37.59 -27.96 -39.41
C LYS A 537 38.51 -28.04 -38.21
N ALA A 538 38.46 -27.02 -37.36
CA ALA A 538 39.03 -27.05 -36.02
C ALA A 538 37.95 -26.67 -35.01
N VAL A 539 37.74 -27.52 -34.00
CA VAL A 539 36.71 -27.33 -32.99
C VAL A 539 37.37 -26.95 -31.68
N LEU A 540 37.07 -25.77 -31.17
CA LEU A 540 37.53 -25.30 -29.88
C LEU A 540 36.38 -25.34 -28.87
N ASP A 541 36.64 -25.84 -27.67
CA ASP A 541 35.76 -25.69 -26.53
C ASP A 541 36.36 -24.63 -25.58
N VAL A 542 35.61 -23.56 -25.33
CA VAL A 542 35.97 -22.45 -24.45
C VAL A 542 35.04 -22.47 -23.23
N SER A 543 35.58 -22.33 -22.03
CA SER A 543 34.79 -22.27 -20.80
C SER A 543 35.35 -21.26 -19.81
N GLY A 544 34.49 -20.56 -19.06
CA GLY A 544 34.93 -19.64 -18.01
C GLY A 544 35.67 -20.38 -16.88
N ALA A 545 36.73 -19.81 -16.33
CA ALA A 545 37.58 -20.46 -15.32
C ALA A 545 36.99 -20.42 -13.88
N GLY A 546 35.68 -20.17 -13.72
CA GLY A 546 35.04 -20.08 -12.40
C GLY A 546 33.62 -19.49 -12.39
N SER A 547 33.18 -18.81 -13.46
CA SER A 547 31.81 -18.31 -13.61
C SER A 547 30.99 -19.20 -14.56
N VAL A 548 29.73 -19.47 -14.21
CA VAL A 548 28.77 -20.20 -15.07
C VAL A 548 28.39 -19.37 -16.31
N ALA A 549 28.49 -18.04 -16.23
CA ALA A 549 28.18 -17.14 -17.33
C ALA A 549 29.39 -16.97 -18.26
N ASN A 550 29.24 -17.38 -19.51
CA ASN A 550 30.21 -17.12 -20.57
C ASN A 550 29.83 -15.83 -21.33
N PRO A 551 30.70 -14.80 -21.39
CA PRO A 551 30.41 -13.55 -22.10
C PRO A 551 30.18 -13.71 -23.60
N LEU A 552 30.52 -14.88 -24.18
CA LEU A 552 30.38 -15.17 -25.61
C LEU A 552 29.00 -15.72 -26.02
N THR A 553 28.28 -16.35 -25.09
CA THR A 553 26.98 -17.00 -25.35
C THR A 553 25.86 -16.49 -24.45
N SER A 554 26.20 -15.74 -23.40
CA SER A 554 25.18 -15.03 -22.63
C SER A 554 24.77 -13.77 -23.37
N ASP A 555 23.49 -13.43 -23.27
CA ASP A 555 22.94 -12.14 -23.68
C ASP A 555 23.41 -11.01 -22.74
N LEU A 556 24.28 -11.28 -21.77
CA LEU A 556 24.62 -10.37 -20.67
C LEU A 556 25.11 -8.99 -21.14
N LEU A 557 25.96 -8.95 -22.18
CA LEU A 557 26.45 -7.71 -22.76
C LEU A 557 25.47 -7.11 -23.78
N THR A 558 24.85 -7.93 -24.63
CA THR A 558 23.97 -7.45 -25.72
C THR A 558 22.59 -6.99 -25.23
N SER A 559 22.12 -7.52 -24.11
CA SER A 559 20.89 -7.10 -23.42
C SER A 559 21.11 -5.95 -22.45
N PHE A 560 22.37 -5.59 -22.15
CA PHE A 560 22.65 -4.48 -21.26
C PHE A 560 22.13 -3.17 -21.87
N ARG A 561 21.47 -2.36 -21.04
CA ARG A 561 20.98 -1.03 -21.39
C ARG A 561 21.44 -0.06 -20.32
N CYS A 562 21.86 1.13 -20.75
CA CYS A 562 22.30 2.15 -19.82
C CYS A 562 21.13 2.63 -18.93
N PRO A 563 21.36 2.87 -17.62
CA PRO A 563 20.34 3.39 -16.74
C PRO A 563 19.77 4.71 -17.26
N GLY A 564 18.45 4.87 -17.24
CA GLY A 564 17.78 6.08 -17.74
C GLY A 564 17.56 6.11 -19.26
N SER A 565 17.93 5.06 -19.99
CA SER A 565 17.40 4.85 -21.34
C SER A 565 15.92 4.51 -21.23
N VAL A 566 15.04 5.43 -21.65
CA VAL A 566 13.64 5.09 -21.89
C VAL A 566 13.68 4.02 -22.98
N PRO A 567 13.05 2.84 -22.80
CA PRO A 567 12.90 1.92 -23.91
C PRO A 567 12.19 2.70 -25.01
N VAL A 568 12.90 2.93 -26.13
CA VAL A 568 12.25 3.32 -27.37
C VAL A 568 11.41 2.11 -27.73
N ILE A 569 10.16 2.11 -27.26
CA ILE A 569 9.12 1.27 -27.84
C ILE A 569 9.05 1.80 -29.28
N GLY A 570 9.79 1.15 -30.17
CA GLY A 570 9.53 1.25 -31.59
C GLY A 570 8.10 0.78 -31.76
N LEU A 571 7.18 1.73 -31.83
CA LEU A 571 5.86 1.49 -32.37
C LEU A 571 6.14 0.77 -33.70
N PRO A 572 5.70 -0.49 -33.88
CA PRO A 572 5.73 -1.07 -35.21
C PRO A 572 4.98 -0.07 -36.08
N ASP A 573 5.65 0.38 -37.13
CA ASP A 573 5.10 1.26 -38.15
C ASP A 573 3.85 0.56 -38.68
N SER A 574 2.70 0.81 -38.07
CA SER A 574 1.42 0.36 -38.56
C SER A 574 1.24 1.17 -39.82
N GLY A 575 1.67 0.56 -40.94
CA GLY A 575 1.56 1.10 -42.27
C GLY A 575 0.17 1.70 -42.51
N PRO A 576 0.06 2.60 -43.50
CA PRO A 576 -1.14 3.41 -43.69
C PRO A 576 -2.40 2.53 -43.70
N PRO A 577 -3.48 2.97 -43.02
CA PRO A 577 -4.70 2.19 -42.93
C PRO A 577 -5.18 1.83 -44.34
N ALA A 578 -5.50 0.55 -44.54
CA ALA A 578 -6.03 0.07 -45.80
C ALA A 578 -7.32 0.83 -46.14
N GLY A 579 -7.30 1.64 -47.20
CA GLY A 579 -8.51 2.27 -47.73
C GLY A 579 -8.45 3.70 -48.26
N LEU A 580 -7.28 4.24 -48.65
CA LEU A 580 -7.24 5.51 -49.40
C LEU A 580 -6.83 5.25 -50.86
N PRO A 581 -7.60 5.73 -51.85
CA PRO A 581 -7.24 5.61 -53.26
C PRO A 581 -6.06 6.53 -53.59
N ALA A 582 -5.21 6.07 -54.52
CA ALA A 582 -4.08 6.82 -55.03
C ALA A 582 -4.55 8.10 -55.75
N GLY A 583 -3.97 9.23 -55.38
CA GLY A 583 -3.97 10.48 -56.13
C GLY A 583 -2.64 10.69 -56.82
#